data_AF-A0A7W1LJZ8-F1
#
_entry.id   AF-A0A7W1LJZ8-F1
#
_cell.length_a   1.000
_cell.length_b   1.000
_cell.length_c   1.000
_cell.angle_alpha   90.00
_cell.angle_beta   90.00
_cell.angle_gamma   90.00
#
_symmetry.space_group_name_H-M   'P 1'
#
loop_
_entity.id
_entity.type
_entity.pdbx_description
1 polymer ?
#
loop_
_entity_poly.entity_id
_entity_poly.type
_entity_poly.pdbx_seq_one_letter_code
_entity_poly.pdbx_strand_id
1 'polypeptide(L)'
;MTGTGGAAAAEMPLIHRIFRSEFAGLGRLVTEVDPADEARVSAVADHLRFMLDGLHMHHTTEDDLVWPQLLERAGMDAPKVERMEQQHQRIDAAVAGIRTAAATWTSAAAPDTAAALAERIGEFLGTLTEHLDEEERDVVPLIDEHLSEEEWAQVGCAGFAKFTPAQRWIATGQMVEVATDEEAAMMFGKLPPPVKVLWRLVGKRKYRRYIEPIRGARP
;
A
#
# COMPACT_ATOMS: atom_id res chain seq x y z
N MET A 1 27.70 -8.05 15.82
CA MET A 1 27.09 -6.72 15.67
C MET A 1 25.63 -6.96 15.39
N THR A 2 24.77 -6.84 16.40
CA THR A 2 23.32 -6.94 16.26
C THR A 2 22.86 -5.63 15.63
N GLY A 3 22.76 -5.60 14.30
CA GLY A 3 22.26 -4.44 13.58
C GLY A 3 20.81 -4.18 14.02
N THR A 4 20.60 -3.06 14.69
CA THR A 4 19.31 -2.38 14.65
C THR A 4 19.05 -2.07 13.17
N GLY A 5 17.97 -2.58 12.59
CA GLY A 5 17.63 -2.37 11.18
C GLY A 5 17.66 -0.88 10.81
N GLY A 6 18.01 -0.59 9.56
CA GLY A 6 18.09 0.78 9.05
C GLY A 6 16.71 1.35 8.73
N ALA A 7 16.70 2.46 7.99
CA ALA A 7 15.47 3.17 7.68
C ALA A 7 14.50 2.33 6.84
N ALA A 8 14.99 1.50 5.92
CA ALA A 8 14.15 0.64 5.10
C ALA A 8 13.47 -0.45 5.95
N ALA A 9 14.21 -1.11 6.85
CA ALA A 9 13.65 -2.09 7.77
C ALA A 9 12.60 -1.50 8.74
N ALA A 10 12.65 -0.19 9.01
CA ALA A 10 11.64 0.49 9.82
C ALA A 10 10.40 0.92 9.02
N GLU A 11 10.55 1.22 7.73
CA GLU A 11 9.50 1.84 6.89
C GLU A 11 8.73 0.85 6.03
N MET A 12 9.43 -0.08 5.35
CA MET A 12 8.79 -1.01 4.41
C MET A 12 7.73 -1.89 5.09
N PRO A 13 8.00 -2.52 6.25
CA PRO A 13 6.97 -3.32 6.93
C PRO A 13 5.72 -2.51 7.32
N LEU A 14 5.88 -1.23 7.64
CA LEU A 14 4.75 -0.34 7.94
C LEU A 14 3.89 -0.10 6.69
N ILE A 15 4.53 0.22 5.56
CA ILE A 15 3.83 0.42 4.28
C ILE A 15 3.13 -0.87 3.85
N HIS A 16 3.82 -2.01 3.92
CA HIS A 16 3.29 -3.31 3.54
C HIS A 16 2.11 -3.74 4.42
N ARG A 17 2.11 -3.37 5.71
CA ARG A 17 0.98 -3.61 6.62
C ARG A 17 -0.28 -2.88 6.17
N ILE A 18 -0.17 -1.71 5.53
CA ILE A 18 -1.31 -1.02 4.93
C ILE A 18 -1.94 -1.91 3.87
N PHE A 19 -1.15 -2.40 2.89
CA PHE A 19 -1.68 -3.25 1.82
C PHE A 19 -2.31 -4.53 2.36
N ARG A 20 -1.63 -5.24 3.27
CA ARG A 20 -2.17 -6.47 3.88
C ARG A 20 -3.51 -6.20 4.57
N SER A 21 -3.59 -5.17 5.41
CA SER A 21 -4.81 -4.82 6.16
C SER A 21 -5.95 -4.39 5.23
N GLU A 22 -5.65 -3.55 4.24
CA GLU A 22 -6.66 -2.97 3.36
C GLU A 22 -7.25 -3.99 2.39
N PHE A 23 -6.43 -4.82 1.73
CA PHE A 23 -6.96 -5.85 0.83
C PHE A 23 -7.74 -6.93 1.59
N ALA A 24 -7.30 -7.29 2.81
CA ALA A 24 -8.08 -8.17 3.68
C ALA A 24 -9.44 -7.57 4.07
N GLY A 25 -9.50 -6.25 4.31
CA GLY A 25 -10.75 -5.54 4.59
C GLY A 25 -11.66 -5.43 3.37
N LEU A 26 -11.10 -5.08 2.21
CA LEU A 26 -11.82 -4.87 0.95
C LEU A 26 -12.57 -6.13 0.49
N GLY A 27 -11.97 -7.31 0.61
CA GLY A 27 -12.65 -8.57 0.27
C GLY A 27 -13.95 -8.78 1.07
N ARG A 28 -13.96 -8.39 2.35
CA ARG A 28 -15.17 -8.43 3.19
C ARG A 28 -16.16 -7.32 2.83
N LEU A 29 -15.68 -6.09 2.68
CA LEU A 29 -16.54 -4.94 2.37
C LEU A 29 -17.33 -5.12 1.07
N VAL A 30 -16.71 -5.72 0.05
CA VAL A 30 -17.35 -6.03 -1.23
C VAL A 30 -18.53 -6.99 -1.06
N THR A 31 -18.46 -7.96 -0.14
CA THR A 31 -19.54 -8.95 0.07
C THR A 31 -20.60 -8.49 1.07
N GLU A 32 -20.25 -7.56 1.96
CA GLU A 32 -21.15 -7.02 3.01
C GLU A 32 -21.99 -5.83 2.57
N VAL A 33 -21.60 -5.14 1.48
CA VAL A 33 -22.35 -3.98 0.98
C VAL A 33 -23.68 -4.41 0.36
N ASP A 34 -24.74 -3.68 0.70
CA ASP A 34 -26.04 -3.85 0.06
C ASP A 34 -25.92 -3.43 -1.42
N PRO A 35 -26.21 -4.31 -2.39
CA PRO A 35 -26.15 -3.97 -3.81
C PRO A 35 -27.06 -2.80 -4.21
N ALA A 36 -28.11 -2.52 -3.44
CA ALA A 36 -29.00 -1.38 -3.66
C ALA A 36 -28.42 -0.04 -3.15
N ASP A 37 -27.37 -0.07 -2.32
CA ASP A 37 -26.66 1.13 -1.86
C ASP A 37 -25.57 1.53 -2.86
N GLU A 38 -26.00 2.12 -3.99
CA GLU A 38 -25.12 2.55 -5.07
C GLU A 38 -23.99 3.48 -4.59
N ALA A 39 -24.28 4.33 -3.59
CA ALA A 39 -23.30 5.25 -3.03
C ALA A 39 -22.18 4.50 -2.29
N ARG A 40 -22.53 3.49 -1.49
CA ARG A 40 -21.55 2.67 -0.78
C ARG A 40 -20.80 1.72 -1.71
N VAL A 41 -21.48 1.14 -2.71
CA VAL A 41 -20.82 0.36 -3.78
C VAL A 41 -19.74 1.20 -4.47
N SER A 42 -20.08 2.42 -4.90
CA SER A 42 -19.13 3.33 -5.54
C SER A 42 -17.98 3.70 -4.59
N ALA A 43 -18.26 3.97 -3.31
CA ALA A 43 -17.23 4.34 -2.34
C ALA A 43 -16.22 3.20 -2.10
N VAL A 44 -16.70 1.95 -1.99
CA VAL A 44 -15.84 0.76 -1.85
C VAL A 44 -15.04 0.51 -3.14
N ALA A 45 -15.67 0.64 -4.31
CA ALA A 45 -14.98 0.51 -5.59
C ALA A 45 -13.86 1.55 -5.78
N ASP A 46 -14.13 2.81 -5.44
CA ASP A 46 -13.15 3.90 -5.48
C ASP A 46 -12.01 3.67 -4.48
N HIS A 47 -12.30 3.10 -3.31
CA HIS A 47 -11.29 2.74 -2.34
C HIS A 47 -10.40 1.59 -2.82
N LEU A 48 -11.00 0.54 -3.40
CA LEU A 48 -10.26 -0.55 -4.02
C LEU A 48 -9.33 -0.01 -5.12
N ARG A 49 -9.84 0.86 -5.99
CA ARG A 49 -9.03 1.51 -7.03
C ARG A 49 -7.88 2.30 -6.43
N PHE A 50 -8.14 3.10 -5.40
CA PHE A 50 -7.09 3.84 -4.69
C PHE A 50 -6.00 2.92 -4.13
N MET A 51 -6.38 1.77 -3.55
CA MET A 51 -5.42 0.79 -3.03
C MET A 51 -4.59 0.12 -4.13
N LEU A 52 -5.22 -0.27 -5.23
CA LEU A 52 -4.52 -0.85 -6.38
C LEU A 52 -3.58 0.16 -7.05
N ASP A 53 -3.99 1.42 -7.16
CA ASP A 53 -3.15 2.50 -7.67
C ASP A 53 -1.96 2.75 -6.72
N GLY A 54 -2.21 2.81 -5.41
CA GLY A 54 -1.16 2.97 -4.40
C GLY A 54 -0.12 1.85 -4.41
N LEU A 55 -0.55 0.59 -4.58
CA LEU A 55 0.36 -0.55 -4.69
C LEU A 55 1.22 -0.45 -5.95
N HIS A 56 0.60 -0.13 -7.09
CA HIS A 56 1.35 0.06 -8.34
C HIS A 56 2.36 1.20 -8.22
N MET A 57 2.00 2.30 -7.55
CA MET A 57 2.91 3.42 -7.29
C MET A 57 4.10 3.01 -6.41
N HIS A 58 3.89 2.13 -5.42
CA HIS A 58 4.93 1.56 -4.57
C HIS A 58 5.89 0.69 -5.38
N HIS A 59 5.38 -0.35 -6.06
CA HIS A 59 6.20 -1.25 -6.88
C HIS A 59 6.99 -0.52 -7.96
N THR A 60 6.34 0.40 -8.70
CA THR A 60 7.06 1.20 -9.70
C THR A 60 8.11 2.12 -9.08
N THR A 61 7.98 2.50 -7.80
CA THR A 61 9.02 3.27 -7.12
C THR A 61 10.22 2.39 -6.79
N GLU A 62 10.02 1.14 -6.37
CA GLU A 62 11.12 0.18 -6.25
C GLU A 62 11.77 -0.14 -7.59
N ASP A 63 10.96 -0.43 -8.62
CA ASP A 63 11.45 -0.75 -9.96
C ASP A 63 12.32 0.37 -10.54
N ASP A 64 11.91 1.62 -10.33
CA ASP A 64 12.62 2.77 -10.88
C ASP A 64 13.86 3.15 -10.05
N LEU A 65 13.81 3.01 -8.72
CA LEU A 65 14.79 3.65 -7.82
C LEU A 65 15.55 2.71 -6.89
N VAL A 66 15.04 1.50 -6.63
CA VAL A 66 15.63 0.54 -5.68
C VAL A 66 16.33 -0.59 -6.42
N TRP A 67 15.62 -1.32 -7.30
CA TRP A 67 16.18 -2.49 -7.98
C TRP A 67 17.42 -2.17 -8.81
N PRO A 68 17.48 -1.08 -9.61
CA PRO A 68 18.69 -0.78 -10.38
C PRO A 68 19.92 -0.57 -9.49
N GLN A 69 19.74 0.07 -8.32
CA GLN A 69 20.82 0.31 -7.38
C GLN A 69 21.29 -1.00 -6.72
N LEU A 70 20.36 -1.87 -6.33
CA LEU A 70 20.71 -3.15 -5.73
C LEU A 70 21.35 -4.11 -6.74
N LEU A 71 20.88 -4.15 -7.99
CA LEU A 71 21.50 -4.96 -9.04
C LEU A 71 22.94 -4.53 -9.33
N GLU A 72 23.25 -3.24 -9.22
CA GLU A 72 24.62 -2.73 -9.35
C GLU A 72 25.50 -3.08 -8.13
N ARG A 73 24.94 -3.05 -6.91
CA ARG A 73 25.72 -3.05 -5.65
C ARG A 73 25.72 -4.36 -4.87
N ALA A 74 24.68 -5.18 -4.99
CA ALA A 74 24.45 -6.36 -4.13
C ALA A 74 25.24 -7.62 -4.55
N GLY A 75 25.94 -7.59 -5.69
CA GLY A 75 26.84 -8.65 -6.12
C GLY A 75 26.16 -10.03 -6.20
N MET A 76 26.54 -10.96 -5.32
CA MET A 76 25.99 -12.33 -5.31
C MET A 76 24.51 -12.41 -4.94
N ASP A 77 23.94 -11.35 -4.35
CA ASP A 77 22.53 -11.28 -3.96
C ASP A 77 21.62 -10.73 -5.07
N ALA A 78 22.17 -10.30 -6.22
CA ALA A 78 21.39 -9.82 -7.37
C ALA A 78 20.23 -10.76 -7.80
N PRO A 79 20.35 -12.11 -7.77
CA PRO A 79 19.24 -13.00 -8.10
C PRO A 79 18.00 -12.85 -7.19
N LYS A 80 18.16 -12.35 -5.96
CA LYS A 80 17.01 -12.04 -5.07
C LYS A 80 16.22 -10.85 -5.59
N VAL A 81 16.92 -9.84 -6.11
CA VAL A 81 16.34 -8.62 -6.67
C VAL A 81 15.63 -8.93 -8.00
N GLU A 82 16.25 -9.69 -8.90
CA GLU A 82 15.64 -10.13 -10.16
C GLU A 82 14.34 -10.93 -9.93
N ARG A 83 14.25 -11.65 -8.80
CA ARG A 83 13.04 -12.36 -8.40
C ARG A 83 11.93 -11.40 -7.99
N MET A 84 12.23 -10.26 -7.36
CA MET A 84 11.22 -9.25 -7.02
C MET A 84 10.60 -8.65 -8.28
N GLU A 85 11.41 -8.30 -9.28
CA GLU A 85 10.91 -7.80 -10.57
C GLU A 85 9.95 -8.79 -11.25
N GLN A 86 10.26 -10.10 -11.20
CA GLN A 86 9.39 -11.14 -11.73
C GLN A 86 8.09 -11.29 -10.92
N GLN A 87 8.15 -11.09 -9.61
CA GLN A 87 6.96 -11.11 -8.75
C GLN A 87 6.07 -9.88 -9.01
N HIS A 88 6.64 -8.69 -9.21
CA HIS A 88 5.91 -7.48 -9.59
C HIS A 88 5.08 -7.70 -10.86
N GLN A 89 5.65 -8.32 -11.89
CA GLN A 89 4.92 -8.64 -13.13
C GLN A 89 3.69 -9.55 -12.90
N ARG A 90 3.79 -10.52 -11.99
CA ARG A 90 2.66 -11.40 -11.63
C ARG A 90 1.59 -10.64 -10.85
N ILE A 91 2.02 -9.76 -9.95
CA ILE A 91 1.12 -8.89 -9.17
C ILE A 91 0.37 -7.95 -10.11
N ASP A 92 1.05 -7.31 -11.06
CA ASP A 92 0.41 -6.43 -12.05
C ASP A 92 -0.66 -7.15 -12.88
N ALA A 93 -0.39 -8.40 -13.29
CA ALA A 93 -1.38 -9.21 -13.98
C ALA A 93 -2.61 -9.51 -13.11
N ALA A 94 -2.41 -9.83 -11.82
CA ALA A 94 -3.50 -10.05 -10.87
C ALA A 94 -4.31 -8.78 -10.63
N VAL A 95 -3.64 -7.62 -10.48
CA VAL A 95 -4.25 -6.30 -10.35
C VAL A 95 -5.16 -5.98 -11.55
N ALA A 96 -4.72 -6.27 -12.78
CA ALA A 96 -5.55 -6.10 -13.97
C ALA A 96 -6.83 -6.95 -13.94
N GLY A 97 -6.73 -8.18 -13.44
CA GLY A 97 -7.88 -9.07 -13.21
C GLY A 97 -8.87 -8.51 -12.19
N ILE A 98 -8.37 -7.96 -11.07
CA ILE A 98 -9.21 -7.33 -10.04
C ILE A 98 -9.90 -6.09 -10.61
N ARG A 99 -9.20 -5.24 -11.36
CA ARG A 99 -9.81 -4.04 -11.99
C ARG A 99 -10.96 -4.41 -12.91
N THR A 100 -10.80 -5.50 -13.68
CA THR A 100 -11.86 -6.01 -14.55
C THR A 100 -13.06 -6.49 -13.74
N ALA A 101 -12.84 -7.28 -12.69
CA ALA A 101 -13.92 -7.74 -11.82
C ALA A 101 -14.61 -6.60 -11.07
N ALA A 102 -13.86 -5.59 -10.65
CA ALA A 102 -14.38 -4.39 -10.00
C ALA A 102 -15.28 -3.58 -10.94
N ALA A 103 -14.90 -3.45 -12.21
CA ALA A 103 -15.74 -2.81 -13.23
C ALA A 103 -17.05 -3.58 -13.44
N THR A 104 -17.00 -4.91 -13.53
CA THR A 104 -18.20 -5.76 -13.63
C THR A 104 -19.11 -5.56 -12.43
N TRP A 105 -18.57 -5.67 -11.22
CA TRP A 105 -19.31 -5.49 -9.97
C TRP A 105 -19.94 -4.10 -9.86
N THR A 106 -19.21 -3.04 -10.21
CA THR A 106 -19.73 -1.67 -10.15
C THR A 106 -20.84 -1.42 -11.17
N SER A 107 -20.77 -2.05 -12.36
CA SER A 107 -21.79 -1.89 -13.42
C SER A 107 -23.09 -2.66 -13.16
N ALA A 108 -23.01 -3.75 -12.40
CA ALA A 108 -24.12 -4.63 -12.08
C ALA A 108 -23.89 -5.25 -10.69
N ALA A 109 -24.08 -4.43 -9.65
CA ALA A 109 -23.89 -4.87 -8.28
C ALA A 109 -24.90 -5.97 -7.94
N ALA A 110 -24.39 -7.15 -7.61
CA ALA A 110 -25.17 -8.33 -7.23
C ALA A 110 -24.31 -9.23 -6.33
N PRO A 111 -24.93 -10.14 -5.55
CA PRO A 111 -24.18 -11.07 -4.71
C PRO A 111 -23.13 -11.88 -5.49
N ASP A 112 -23.45 -12.33 -6.70
CA ASP A 112 -22.54 -13.14 -7.52
C ASP A 112 -21.35 -12.33 -8.04
N THR A 113 -21.56 -11.08 -8.50
CA THR A 113 -20.46 -10.22 -8.97
C THR A 113 -19.58 -9.75 -7.81
N ALA A 114 -20.17 -9.53 -6.63
CA ALA A 114 -19.45 -9.25 -5.40
C ALA A 114 -18.59 -10.44 -4.95
N ALA A 115 -19.15 -11.65 -4.94
CA ALA A 115 -18.43 -12.87 -4.58
C ALA A 115 -17.23 -13.12 -5.51
N ALA A 116 -17.42 -12.97 -6.83
CA ALA A 116 -16.35 -13.13 -7.81
C ALA A 116 -15.21 -12.09 -7.64
N LEU A 117 -15.54 -10.84 -7.29
CA LEU A 117 -14.53 -9.82 -6.97
C LEU A 117 -13.80 -10.16 -5.67
N ALA A 118 -14.53 -10.56 -4.63
CA ALA A 118 -13.95 -10.90 -3.33
C ALA A 118 -13.02 -12.11 -3.39
N GLU A 119 -13.38 -13.15 -4.17
CA GLU A 119 -12.52 -14.31 -4.43
C GLU A 119 -11.18 -13.88 -5.05
N ARG A 120 -11.22 -13.04 -6.09
CA ARG A 120 -10.01 -12.50 -6.73
C ARG A 120 -9.16 -11.66 -5.79
N ILE A 121 -9.78 -10.84 -4.94
CA ILE A 121 -9.05 -10.07 -3.90
C ILE A 121 -8.38 -11.03 -2.90
N GLY A 122 -9.05 -12.13 -2.53
CA GLY A 122 -8.51 -13.15 -1.62
C GLY A 122 -7.29 -13.89 -2.20
N GLU A 123 -7.39 -14.37 -3.44
CA GLU A 123 -6.27 -15.01 -4.16
C GLU A 123 -5.08 -14.06 -4.32
N PHE A 124 -5.38 -12.81 -4.68
CA PHE A 124 -4.39 -11.76 -4.81
C PHE A 124 -3.71 -11.44 -3.47
N LEU A 125 -4.47 -11.34 -2.37
CA LEU A 125 -3.90 -11.08 -1.05
C LEU A 125 -2.90 -12.18 -0.64
N GLY A 126 -3.18 -13.44 -0.97
CA GLY A 126 -2.23 -14.54 -0.74
C GLY A 126 -0.93 -14.32 -1.51
N THR A 127 -1.02 -14.07 -2.82
CA THR A 127 0.13 -13.81 -3.69
C THR A 127 0.93 -12.57 -3.25
N LEU A 128 0.23 -11.49 -2.91
CA LEU A 128 0.85 -10.25 -2.43
C LEU A 128 1.54 -10.47 -1.09
N THR A 129 0.92 -11.20 -0.16
CA THR A 129 1.54 -11.47 1.15
C THR A 129 2.83 -12.27 1.00
N GLU A 130 2.85 -13.30 0.15
CA GLU A 130 4.07 -14.08 -0.13
C GLU A 130 5.21 -13.21 -0.68
N HIS A 131 4.87 -12.30 -1.60
CA HIS A 131 5.83 -11.35 -2.15
C HIS A 131 6.36 -10.37 -1.09
N LEU A 132 5.48 -9.70 -0.34
CA LEU A 132 5.87 -8.72 0.68
C LEU A 132 6.67 -9.37 1.83
N ASP A 133 6.33 -10.61 2.22
CA ASP A 133 7.08 -11.36 3.24
C ASP A 133 8.50 -11.71 2.76
N GLU A 134 8.64 -12.07 1.49
CA GLU A 134 9.93 -12.36 0.89
C GLU A 134 10.79 -11.10 0.74
N GLU A 135 10.21 -10.01 0.25
CA GLU A 135 10.89 -8.73 0.13
C GLU A 135 11.41 -8.22 1.47
N GLU A 136 10.55 -8.22 2.51
CA GLU A 136 10.92 -7.82 3.87
C GLU A 136 12.06 -8.67 4.45
N ARG A 137 12.09 -9.97 4.13
CA ARG A 137 13.09 -10.89 4.64
C ARG A 137 14.42 -10.79 3.89
N ASP A 138 14.35 -10.77 2.56
CA ASP A 138 15.51 -11.07 1.70
C ASP A 138 16.08 -9.82 1.02
N VAL A 139 15.28 -8.76 0.85
CA VAL A 139 15.65 -7.58 0.05
C VAL A 139 15.72 -6.31 0.87
N VAL A 140 14.80 -6.09 1.81
CA VAL A 140 14.86 -4.93 2.72
C VAL A 140 16.20 -4.81 3.47
N PRO A 141 16.84 -5.90 3.96
CA PRO A 141 18.18 -5.81 4.53
C PRO A 141 19.25 -5.35 3.53
N LEU A 142 19.11 -5.72 2.25
CA LEU A 142 20.03 -5.28 1.19
C LEU A 142 19.84 -3.78 0.88
N ILE A 143 18.61 -3.27 1.00
CA ILE A 143 18.34 -1.84 0.90
C ILE A 143 19.11 -1.09 1.99
N ASP A 144 18.99 -1.52 3.25
CA ASP A 144 19.70 -0.88 4.37
C ASP A 144 21.23 -1.01 4.26
N GLU A 145 21.74 -2.08 3.62
CA GLU A 145 23.18 -2.29 3.43
C GLU A 145 23.75 -1.44 2.28
N HIS A 146 23.00 -1.27 1.18
CA HIS A 146 23.55 -0.73 -0.07
C HIS A 146 23.02 0.65 -0.47
N LEU A 147 21.92 1.13 0.11
CA LEU A 147 21.42 2.49 -0.10
C LEU A 147 21.77 3.35 1.11
N SER A 148 22.25 4.57 0.84
CA SER A 148 22.42 5.58 1.86
C SER A 148 21.07 6.09 2.37
N GLU A 149 21.06 6.69 3.57
CA GLU A 149 19.86 7.33 4.12
C GLU A 149 19.28 8.41 3.18
N GLU A 150 20.16 9.12 2.44
CA GLU A 150 19.74 10.13 1.47
C GLU A 150 19.05 9.50 0.25
N GLU A 151 19.62 8.44 -0.32
CA GLU A 151 19.01 7.71 -1.43
C GLU A 151 17.65 7.12 -1.00
N TRP A 152 17.59 6.50 0.18
CA TRP A 152 16.34 5.97 0.72
C TRP A 152 15.29 7.07 0.96
N ALA A 153 15.69 8.23 1.49
CA ALA A 153 14.79 9.36 1.65
C ALA A 153 14.24 9.87 0.30
N GLN A 154 15.03 9.81 -0.77
CA GLN A 154 14.58 10.15 -2.13
C GLN A 154 13.53 9.15 -2.64
N VAL A 155 13.73 7.85 -2.41
CA VAL A 155 12.74 6.80 -2.72
C VAL A 155 11.39 7.12 -2.05
N GLY A 156 11.41 7.36 -0.73
CA GLY A 156 10.20 7.71 0.02
C GLY A 156 9.54 9.01 -0.48
N CYS A 157 10.33 10.03 -0.80
CA CYS A 157 9.81 11.28 -1.39
C CYS A 157 9.17 11.05 -2.76
N ALA A 158 9.82 10.27 -3.63
CA ALA A 158 9.33 9.97 -4.98
C ALA A 158 8.02 9.19 -4.92
N GLY A 159 7.95 8.13 -4.10
CA GLY A 159 6.73 7.35 -3.90
C GLY A 159 5.57 8.21 -3.39
N PHE A 160 5.82 9.06 -2.37
CA PHE A 160 4.78 9.92 -1.82
C PHE A 160 4.36 11.05 -2.77
N ALA A 161 5.27 11.52 -3.64
CA ALA A 161 5.00 12.57 -4.62
C ALA A 161 4.00 12.14 -5.70
N LYS A 162 3.94 10.83 -6.01
CA LYS A 162 2.99 10.26 -6.98
C LYS A 162 1.52 10.49 -6.56
N PHE A 163 1.22 10.66 -5.26
CA PHE A 163 -0.14 10.97 -4.79
C PHE A 163 -0.53 12.44 -5.02
N THR A 164 -1.78 12.67 -5.42
CA THR A 164 -2.38 14.02 -5.42
C THR A 164 -2.48 14.59 -4.00
N PRO A 165 -2.60 15.92 -3.83
CA PRO A 165 -2.73 16.53 -2.50
C PRO A 165 -3.88 15.98 -1.65
N ALA A 166 -5.00 15.58 -2.29
CA ALA A 166 -6.11 14.96 -1.58
C ALA A 166 -5.79 13.52 -1.15
N GLN A 167 -5.18 12.74 -2.04
CA GLN A 167 -4.77 11.36 -1.78
C GLN A 167 -3.70 11.24 -0.69
N ARG A 168 -2.81 12.23 -0.55
CA ARG A 168 -1.83 12.26 0.54
C ARG A 168 -2.47 12.21 1.92
N TRP A 169 -3.65 12.80 2.10
CA TRP A 169 -4.40 12.68 3.36
C TRP A 169 -4.94 11.27 3.60
N ILE A 170 -5.33 10.59 2.53
CA ILE A 170 -5.82 9.21 2.58
C ILE A 170 -4.68 8.28 2.96
N ALA A 171 -3.58 8.31 2.21
CA ALA A 171 -2.39 7.50 2.45
C ALA A 171 -1.83 7.71 3.88
N THR A 172 -1.72 8.97 4.33
CA THR A 172 -1.28 9.29 5.70
C THR A 172 -2.23 8.71 6.75
N GLY A 173 -3.55 8.77 6.51
CA GLY A 173 -4.53 8.22 7.43
C GLY A 173 -4.44 6.71 7.58
N GLN A 174 -4.28 5.99 6.47
CA GLN A 174 -4.14 4.54 6.49
C GLN A 174 -2.84 4.10 7.18
N MET A 175 -1.73 4.80 6.92
CA MET A 175 -0.48 4.58 7.64
C MET A 175 -0.68 4.75 9.15
N VAL A 176 -1.35 5.82 9.58
CA VAL A 176 -1.62 6.07 11.00
C VAL A 176 -2.54 5.01 11.62
N GLU A 177 -3.47 4.42 10.86
CA GLU A 177 -4.34 3.36 11.39
C GLU A 177 -3.61 2.05 11.68
N VAL A 178 -2.55 1.73 10.92
CA VAL A 178 -1.80 0.48 11.08
C VAL A 178 -0.49 0.65 11.84
N ALA A 179 -0.04 1.89 12.03
CA ALA A 179 1.17 2.23 12.77
C ALA A 179 0.97 2.08 14.28
N THR A 180 2.00 1.61 14.96
CA THR A 180 2.20 1.87 16.40
C THR A 180 2.46 3.35 16.66
N ASP A 181 2.32 3.78 17.91
CA ASP A 181 2.64 5.16 18.30
C ASP A 181 4.09 5.53 17.98
N GLU A 182 5.02 4.59 18.11
CA GLU A 182 6.44 4.76 17.81
C GLU A 182 6.68 4.89 16.30
N GLU A 183 6.11 4.02 15.48
CA GLU A 183 6.18 4.08 14.02
C GLU A 183 5.57 5.38 13.48
N ALA A 184 4.41 5.79 14.01
CA ALA A 184 3.79 7.06 13.64
C ALA A 184 4.69 8.24 14.03
N ALA A 185 5.25 8.25 15.25
CA ALA A 185 6.16 9.30 15.68
C ALA A 185 7.42 9.39 14.80
N MET A 186 7.96 8.25 14.38
CA MET A 186 9.10 8.14 13.47
C MET A 186 8.78 8.72 12.08
N MET A 187 7.66 8.33 11.47
CA MET A 187 7.21 8.87 10.18
C MET A 187 6.91 10.38 10.25
N PHE A 188 6.19 10.82 11.28
CA PHE A 188 5.94 12.25 11.48
C PHE A 188 7.20 13.03 11.86
N GLY A 189 8.21 12.39 12.45
CA GLY A 189 9.50 12.98 12.81
C GLY A 189 10.15 13.69 11.62
N LYS A 190 10.11 13.04 10.45
CA LYS A 190 10.71 13.48 9.18
C LYS A 190 10.01 14.68 8.52
N LEU A 191 8.76 14.97 8.90
CA LEU A 191 7.97 16.02 8.27
C LEU A 191 8.28 17.42 8.86
N PRO A 192 8.16 18.51 8.06
CA PRO A 192 8.24 19.87 8.60
C PRO A 192 7.12 20.16 9.61
N PRO A 193 7.35 20.98 10.66
CA PRO A 193 6.33 21.31 11.67
C PRO A 193 4.98 21.79 11.13
N PRO A 194 4.91 22.62 10.07
CA PRO A 194 3.62 23.03 9.49
C PRO A 194 2.79 21.86 8.97
N VAL A 195 3.43 20.83 8.41
CA VAL A 195 2.74 19.63 7.90
C VAL A 195 2.15 18.82 9.04
N LYS A 196 2.87 18.66 10.16
CA LYS A 196 2.37 17.96 11.36
C LYS A 196 1.14 18.66 11.94
N VAL A 197 1.16 19.98 11.98
CA VAL A 197 0.02 20.80 12.43
C VAL A 197 -1.17 20.64 11.47
N LEU A 198 -0.93 20.72 10.16
CA LEU A 198 -1.99 20.56 9.16
C LEU A 198 -2.62 19.16 9.20
N TRP A 199 -1.84 18.11 9.44
CA TRP A 199 -2.35 16.76 9.69
C TRP A 199 -3.32 16.73 10.87
N ARG A 200 -2.93 17.31 12.02
CA ARG A 200 -3.75 17.33 13.24
C ARG A 200 -5.06 18.11 13.07
N LEU A 201 -5.01 19.25 12.38
CA LEU A 201 -6.15 20.16 12.24
C LEU A 201 -7.09 19.79 11.08
N VAL A 202 -6.54 19.27 9.98
CA VAL A 202 -7.28 19.06 8.72
C VAL A 202 -7.19 17.60 8.26
N GLY A 203 -5.99 17.04 8.21
CA GLY A 203 -5.74 15.71 7.65
C GLY A 203 -6.58 14.60 8.29
N LYS A 204 -6.59 14.52 9.63
CA LYS A 204 -7.41 13.54 10.37
C LYS A 204 -8.90 13.62 10.01
N ARG A 205 -9.44 14.83 9.90
CA ARG A 205 -10.85 15.05 9.55
C ARG A 205 -11.13 14.68 8.09
N LYS A 206 -10.20 14.98 7.19
CA LYS A 206 -10.31 14.62 5.76
C LYS A 206 -10.28 13.11 5.58
N TYR A 207 -9.36 12.43 6.24
CA TYR A 207 -9.30 10.96 6.21
C TYR A 207 -10.55 10.32 6.80
N ARG A 208 -11.02 10.77 7.97
CA ARG A 208 -12.25 10.26 8.58
C ARG A 208 -13.46 10.36 7.63
N ARG A 209 -13.65 11.53 7.02
CA ARG A 209 -14.72 11.76 6.03
C ARG A 209 -14.61 10.87 4.79
N TYR A 210 -13.39 10.47 4.44
CA TYR A 210 -13.14 9.55 3.33
C TYR A 210 -13.49 8.11 3.72
N ILE A 211 -13.07 7.65 4.90
CA ILE A 211 -13.14 6.24 5.29
C ILE A 211 -14.50 5.83 5.90
N GLU A 212 -15.23 6.76 6.53
CA GLU A 212 -16.53 6.49 7.17
C GLU A 212 -17.58 5.92 6.18
N PRO A 213 -17.78 6.47 4.97
CA PRO A 213 -18.73 5.89 4.01
C PRO A 213 -18.33 4.49 3.51
N ILE A 214 -17.04 4.17 3.54
CA ILE A 214 -16.51 2.89 3.04
C ILE A 214 -16.73 1.79 4.08
N ARG A 215 -16.33 2.04 5.34
CA ARG A 215 -16.29 1.03 6.41
C ARG A 215 -17.48 1.12 7.38
N GLY A 216 -18.34 2.12 7.24
CA GLY A 216 -19.26 2.53 8.29
C GLY A 216 -18.56 3.32 9.39
N ALA A 217 -19.34 3.96 10.25
CA ALA A 217 -18.80 4.62 11.43
C ALA A 217 -18.20 3.56 12.37
N ARG A 218 -16.89 3.64 12.64
CA ARG A 218 -16.32 2.95 13.80
C ARG A 218 -16.88 3.63 15.07
N PRO A 219 -17.29 2.85 16.10
CA PRO A 219 -17.75 3.41 17.37
C PRO A 219 -16.68 4.29 18.05
#